data_AF-A0A5S9N5S9-F1
#
_entry.id   AF-A0A5S9N5S9-F1
#
_cell.length_a   1.000
_cell.length_b   1.000
_cell.length_c   1.000
_cell.angle_alpha   90.00
_cell.angle_beta   90.00
_cell.angle_gamma   90.00
#
_symmetry.space_group_name_H-M   'P 1'
#
loop_
_entity.id
_entity.type
_entity.pdbx_description
1 polymer ?
#
loop_
_entity_poly.entity_id
_entity_poly.type
_entity_poly.pdbx_seq_one_letter_code
_entity_poly.pdbx_strand_id
1 'polypeptide(L)'
;MTVLKQLLGIGVLFAASLSLADSSPSSQLPDLGDVTASRYSAQQEYDLGRMWLKMFRSSAKTIDDPLMQDYIESLLYRLASNSELKDRRLETVVVNNATINAFAVPGGVIGVHSGLFLNTDNESQLAGVLAHEIAHISQRHFTRSLDNSAQSTIPTLAGLLAGIVLAATAGADAGIAAITATQAAALDSQLRFSRQNEQEADRLGMETLSKAGMDPNGIPAMFENMGKNLRYARSKPPEFLLTHPLTESRISDSKNRARQYTRNVYVDNLNFQLMKMRATLFHSSNPEDLLKNWTAHTGSNGEAYRYGVVIALIKLKRWEEAEDKLSELLNNDINRIAYRIAQADILIGKKEYDSAIEILKKQLVITPNNHPYTMKLAEALEGANRFQEADLLLSKQSQSRPNDPHLWYELAEIRGLAGNIFGVHHARAEYFILVGQFDRAKQQLRYAHERTGNHHIEQSRIRQRLKDIADMEETLEQL
;
A
#
# COMPACT_ATOMS: atom_id res chain seq x y z
N MET A 1 -88.93 5.58 20.33
CA MET A 1 -89.07 5.04 18.96
C MET A 1 -87.80 5.33 18.18
N THR A 2 -87.23 4.30 17.55
CA THR A 2 -86.26 4.32 16.42
C THR A 2 -84.88 4.97 16.67
N VAL A 3 -83.79 4.24 16.96
CA VAL A 3 -82.99 3.27 16.15
C VAL A 3 -81.92 3.94 15.27
N LEU A 4 -80.66 3.80 15.74
CA LEU A 4 -79.42 3.40 15.05
C LEU A 4 -78.78 4.28 13.94
N LYS A 5 -77.53 4.71 14.18
CA LYS A 5 -76.27 4.31 13.49
C LYS A 5 -75.13 5.27 13.92
N GLN A 6 -74.19 4.81 14.75
CA GLN A 6 -72.83 4.38 14.38
C GLN A 6 -71.99 5.41 13.62
N LEU A 7 -70.93 5.94 14.24
CA LEU A 7 -69.55 5.56 13.90
C LEU A 7 -68.52 6.14 14.89
N LEU A 8 -67.46 5.35 15.04
CA LEU A 8 -66.37 5.38 16.02
C LEU A 8 -65.55 6.69 16.04
N GLY A 9 -65.17 7.11 17.24
CA GLY A 9 -63.99 7.92 17.53
C GLY A 9 -63.21 7.28 18.66
N ILE A 10 -62.17 6.50 18.34
CA ILE A 10 -61.25 5.89 19.29
C ILE A 10 -60.28 6.97 19.78
N GLY A 11 -60.30 7.23 21.09
CA GLY A 11 -59.38 8.14 21.76
C GLY A 11 -57.96 7.58 21.83
N VAL A 12 -57.00 8.40 21.44
CA VAL A 12 -55.56 8.15 21.56
C VAL A 12 -55.16 8.24 23.03
N LEU A 13 -54.83 7.10 23.63
CA LEU A 13 -54.17 6.99 24.94
C LEU A 13 -52.65 7.03 24.72
N PHE A 14 -52.02 8.09 25.21
CA PHE A 14 -50.57 8.28 25.25
C PHE A 14 -49.98 7.33 26.30
N ALA A 15 -49.42 6.20 25.86
CA ALA A 15 -48.65 5.29 26.72
C ALA A 15 -47.16 5.61 26.56
N ALA A 16 -46.54 6.15 27.61
CA ALA A 16 -45.10 6.32 27.71
C ALA A 16 -44.44 4.95 27.89
N SER A 17 -43.82 4.42 26.83
CA SER A 17 -42.92 3.27 26.92
C SER A 17 -41.51 3.75 27.28
N LEU A 18 -41.15 3.63 28.56
CA LEU A 18 -39.74 3.61 28.97
C LEU A 18 -39.12 2.32 28.45
N SER A 19 -38.33 2.42 27.38
CA SER A 19 -37.41 1.36 26.97
C SER A 19 -36.23 1.38 27.93
N LEU A 20 -36.22 0.47 28.90
CA LEU A 20 -35.00 0.12 29.62
C LEU A 20 -34.04 -0.51 28.61
N ALA A 21 -33.01 0.25 28.22
CA ALA A 21 -31.90 -0.27 27.45
C ALA A 21 -31.16 -1.28 28.33
N ASP A 22 -31.16 -2.54 27.89
CA ASP A 22 -30.41 -3.62 28.51
C ASP A 22 -28.91 -3.39 28.20
N SER A 23 -28.27 -2.54 29.00
CA SER A 23 -26.82 -2.33 28.95
C SER A 23 -26.16 -3.52 29.64
N SER A 24 -26.15 -4.68 28.99
CA SER A 24 -25.18 -5.72 29.32
C SER A 24 -23.82 -5.24 28.84
N PRO A 25 -22.86 -4.90 29.73
CA PRO A 25 -21.50 -4.76 29.29
C PRO A 25 -21.09 -6.14 28.82
N SER A 26 -20.74 -6.30 27.55
CA SER A 26 -20.02 -7.48 27.09
C SER A 26 -18.68 -7.46 27.80
N SER A 27 -18.66 -8.00 29.01
CA SER A 27 -17.47 -8.31 29.77
C SER A 27 -16.75 -9.37 28.95
N GLN A 28 -15.90 -8.93 28.03
CA GLN A 28 -14.86 -9.77 27.46
C GLN A 28 -14.02 -10.21 28.66
N LEU A 29 -14.34 -11.39 29.17
CA LEU A 29 -13.52 -12.06 30.15
C LEU A 29 -12.10 -12.14 29.56
N PRO A 30 -11.06 -11.78 30.32
CA PRO A 30 -9.69 -12.02 29.89
C PRO A 30 -9.57 -13.50 29.55
N ASP A 31 -9.06 -13.80 28.36
CA ASP A 31 -8.82 -15.15 27.89
C ASP A 31 -7.69 -15.77 28.74
N LEU A 32 -8.09 -16.44 29.81
CA LEU A 32 -7.19 -17.14 30.72
C LEU A 32 -6.98 -18.56 30.20
N GLY A 33 -6.18 -18.70 29.13
CA GLY A 33 -5.71 -20.04 28.74
C GLY A 33 -5.44 -20.30 27.27
N ASP A 34 -5.38 -19.30 26.39
CA ASP A 34 -4.91 -19.56 25.03
C ASP A 34 -3.39 -19.79 25.02
N VAL A 35 -2.97 -21.01 24.68
CA VAL A 35 -1.58 -21.37 24.37
C VAL A 35 -1.03 -20.61 23.15
N THR A 36 -1.86 -19.83 22.46
CA THR A 36 -1.50 -18.91 21.38
C THR A 36 -1.51 -17.42 21.75
N ALA A 37 -1.72 -17.06 23.04
CA ALA A 37 -1.61 -15.69 23.51
C ALA A 37 -0.17 -15.17 23.31
N SER A 38 0.07 -14.52 22.16
CA SER A 38 1.38 -13.97 21.83
C SER A 38 1.86 -13.04 22.94
N ARG A 39 3.17 -13.07 23.23
CA ARG A 39 3.78 -12.21 24.26
C ARG A 39 3.60 -10.71 23.98
N TYR A 40 3.28 -10.36 22.73
CA TYR A 40 3.10 -8.98 22.28
C TYR A 40 1.62 -8.67 22.07
N SER A 41 1.18 -7.50 22.54
CA SER A 41 -0.16 -6.99 22.24
C SER A 41 -0.26 -6.52 20.78
N ALA A 42 -1.48 -6.52 20.23
CA ALA A 42 -1.72 -6.01 18.87
C ALA A 42 -1.31 -4.53 18.69
N GLN A 43 -1.41 -3.73 19.76
CA GLN A 43 -0.99 -2.33 19.72
C GLN A 43 0.55 -2.21 19.69
N GLN A 44 1.27 -3.02 20.47
CA GLN A 44 2.75 -3.05 20.39
C GLN A 44 3.23 -3.49 18.99
N GLU A 45 2.59 -4.50 18.39
CA GLU A 45 2.88 -4.90 17.00
C GLU A 45 2.63 -3.76 16.00
N TYR A 46 1.54 -3.03 16.20
CA TYR A 46 1.20 -1.86 15.39
C TYR A 46 2.27 -0.77 15.47
N ASP A 47 2.63 -0.36 16.68
CA ASP A 47 3.59 0.73 16.91
C ASP A 47 4.97 0.38 16.36
N LEU A 48 5.41 -0.87 16.57
CA LEU A 48 6.64 -1.40 16.01
C LEU A 48 6.64 -1.38 14.47
N GLY A 49 5.56 -1.85 13.84
CA GLY A 49 5.42 -1.84 12.39
C GLY A 49 5.47 -0.43 11.80
N ARG A 50 4.81 0.53 12.46
CA ARG A 50 4.82 1.94 12.07
C ARG A 50 6.18 2.60 12.25
N MET A 51 6.95 2.17 13.23
CA MET A 51 8.33 2.61 13.41
C MET A 51 9.22 2.03 12.31
N TRP A 52 9.11 0.72 12.07
CA TRP A 52 9.85 0.04 11.03
C TRP A 52 9.62 0.67 9.66
N LEU A 53 8.37 0.99 9.31
CA LEU A 53 8.02 1.61 8.03
C LEU A 53 8.73 2.98 7.84
N LYS A 54 8.87 3.78 8.91
CA LYS A 54 9.60 5.05 8.85
C LYS A 54 11.08 4.83 8.54
N MET A 55 11.69 3.87 9.24
CA MET A 55 13.09 3.51 9.00
C MET A 55 13.30 2.90 7.62
N PHE A 56 12.38 2.05 7.16
CA PHE A 56 12.41 1.49 5.82
C PHE A 56 12.36 2.58 4.73
N ARG A 57 11.43 3.54 4.85
CA ARG A 57 11.29 4.68 3.93
C ARG A 57 12.53 5.60 3.91
N SER A 58 13.32 5.63 4.99
CA SER A 58 14.58 6.38 5.02
C SER A 58 15.66 5.80 4.10
N SER A 59 15.60 4.50 3.81
CA SER A 59 16.68 3.72 3.18
C SER A 59 16.27 3.12 1.83
N ALA A 60 14.98 2.85 1.62
CA ALA A 60 14.47 2.22 0.42
C ALA A 60 14.05 3.26 -0.63
N LYS A 61 14.35 2.98 -1.91
CA LYS A 61 13.82 3.75 -3.02
C LYS A 61 12.36 3.34 -3.28
N THR A 62 11.42 4.26 -3.06
CA THR A 62 9.99 4.03 -3.30
C THR A 62 9.58 4.50 -4.70
N ILE A 63 8.40 4.09 -5.14
CA ILE A 63 7.70 4.66 -6.29
C ILE A 63 6.66 5.63 -5.77
N ASP A 64 6.83 6.91 -6.11
CA ASP A 64 5.90 7.99 -5.77
C ASP A 64 4.92 8.19 -6.94
N ASP A 65 4.12 7.17 -7.23
CA ASP A 65 3.09 7.20 -8.27
C ASP A 65 1.70 7.03 -7.62
N PRO A 66 0.91 8.11 -7.50
CA PRO A 66 -0.41 8.07 -6.88
C PRO A 66 -1.36 7.04 -7.50
N LEU A 67 -1.27 6.77 -8.82
CA LEU A 67 -2.13 5.77 -9.48
C LEU A 67 -1.77 4.34 -9.04
N MET A 68 -0.46 4.02 -9.01
CA MET A 68 -0.02 2.69 -8.57
C MET A 68 -0.31 2.47 -7.09
N GLN A 69 -0.11 3.50 -6.27
CA GLN A 69 -0.39 3.48 -4.85
C GLN A 69 -1.89 3.22 -4.59
N ASP A 70 -2.78 4.00 -5.22
CA ASP A 70 -4.24 3.87 -5.10
C ASP A 70 -4.74 2.50 -5.58
N TYR A 71 -4.17 1.98 -6.68
CA TYR A 71 -4.48 0.63 -7.18
C TYR A 71 -4.11 -0.47 -6.17
N ILE A 72 -2.88 -0.43 -5.62
CA ILE A 72 -2.43 -1.43 -4.64
C ILE A 72 -3.23 -1.34 -3.34
N GLU A 73 -3.50 -0.12 -2.85
CA GLU A 73 -4.34 0.09 -1.65
C GLU A 73 -5.76 -0.45 -1.85
N SER A 74 -6.37 -0.17 -3.01
CA SER A 74 -7.71 -0.68 -3.34
C SER A 74 -7.75 -2.20 -3.40
N LEU A 75 -6.73 -2.82 -4.01
CA LEU A 75 -6.62 -4.28 -4.08
C LEU A 75 -6.42 -4.89 -2.69
N LEU A 76 -5.54 -4.31 -1.86
CA LEU A 76 -5.33 -4.76 -0.50
C LEU A 76 -6.57 -4.61 0.37
N TYR A 77 -7.31 -3.51 0.25
CA TYR A 77 -8.56 -3.31 0.97
C TYR A 77 -9.61 -4.37 0.59
N ARG A 78 -9.73 -4.69 -0.71
CA ARG A 78 -10.61 -5.77 -1.20
C ARG A 78 -10.22 -7.12 -0.60
N LEU A 79 -8.93 -7.47 -0.60
CA LEU A 79 -8.43 -8.73 -0.07
C LEU A 79 -8.60 -8.81 1.45
N ALA A 80 -8.18 -7.78 2.18
CA ALA A 80 -8.27 -7.72 3.64
C ALA A 80 -9.72 -7.76 4.15
N SER A 81 -10.66 -7.21 3.40
CA SER A 81 -12.09 -7.29 3.73
C SER A 81 -12.65 -8.72 3.64
N ASN A 82 -11.99 -9.59 2.87
CA ASN A 82 -12.38 -10.98 2.62
C ASN A 82 -11.43 -12.01 3.28
N SER A 83 -10.48 -11.55 4.09
CA SER A 83 -9.53 -12.42 4.80
C SER A 83 -9.88 -12.55 6.29
N GLU A 84 -9.08 -13.34 7.02
CA GLU A 84 -9.18 -13.49 8.47
C GLU A 84 -8.50 -12.34 9.25
N LEU A 85 -8.04 -11.30 8.57
CA LEU A 85 -7.34 -10.18 9.21
C LEU A 85 -8.28 -9.38 10.13
N LYS A 86 -7.96 -9.38 11.43
CA LYS A 86 -8.72 -8.67 12.48
C LYS A 86 -8.43 -7.17 12.51
N ASP A 87 -7.15 -6.80 12.59
CA ASP A 87 -6.73 -5.39 12.55
C ASP A 87 -6.46 -4.98 11.10
N ARG A 88 -7.34 -4.12 10.57
CA ARG A 88 -7.32 -3.68 9.17
C ARG A 88 -6.62 -2.33 8.98
N ARG A 89 -5.87 -1.85 9.97
CA ARG A 89 -5.03 -0.66 9.83
C ARG A 89 -3.81 -0.99 8.97
N LEU A 90 -4.02 -1.11 7.66
CA LEU A 90 -2.99 -1.44 6.69
C LEU A 90 -2.23 -0.19 6.25
N GLU A 91 -0.93 -0.34 6.01
CA GLU A 91 -0.08 0.64 5.35
C GLU A 91 0.73 -0.05 4.27
N THR A 92 0.95 0.65 3.17
CA THR A 92 1.57 0.06 1.99
C THR A 92 2.75 0.88 1.52
N VAL A 93 3.73 0.20 0.95
CA VAL A 93 4.88 0.85 0.31
C VAL A 93 5.21 0.14 -1.00
N VAL A 94 5.22 0.89 -2.10
CA VAL A 94 5.65 0.37 -3.40
C VAL A 94 7.15 0.64 -3.56
N VAL A 95 7.93 -0.42 -3.61
CA VAL A 95 9.39 -0.37 -3.70
C VAL A 95 9.81 -0.34 -5.17
N ASN A 96 10.69 0.58 -5.52
CA ASN A 96 11.29 0.66 -6.85
C ASN A 96 12.41 -0.39 -6.99
N ASN A 97 12.00 -1.64 -7.20
CA ASN A 97 12.91 -2.77 -7.34
C ASN A 97 12.30 -3.77 -8.35
N ALA A 98 13.08 -4.18 -9.34
CA ALA A 98 12.64 -5.09 -10.41
C ALA A 98 12.58 -6.56 -9.98
N THR A 99 13.04 -6.90 -8.76
CA THR A 99 12.96 -8.26 -8.21
C THR A 99 11.52 -8.64 -7.86
N ILE A 100 11.23 -9.94 -7.94
CA ILE A 100 9.95 -10.51 -7.50
C ILE A 100 9.98 -10.61 -5.97
N ASN A 101 9.36 -9.64 -5.29
CA ASN A 101 9.24 -9.70 -3.84
C ASN A 101 8.02 -8.91 -3.33
N ALA A 102 7.44 -9.42 -2.26
CA ALA A 102 6.57 -8.68 -1.36
C ALA A 102 6.99 -9.05 0.06
N PHE A 103 6.55 -8.27 1.02
CA PHE A 103 6.74 -8.61 2.42
C PHE A 103 5.61 -8.04 3.26
N ALA A 104 5.33 -8.70 4.36
CA ALA A 104 4.56 -8.16 5.46
C ALA A 104 5.40 -8.13 6.75
N VAL A 105 5.28 -7.03 7.50
CA VAL A 105 5.79 -6.94 8.87
C VAL A 105 4.63 -6.66 9.83
N PRO A 106 4.82 -6.79 11.16
CA PRO A 106 3.76 -6.51 12.12
C PRO A 106 3.11 -5.15 11.94
N GLY A 107 1.89 -5.01 12.46
CA GLY A 107 1.16 -3.75 12.38
C GLY A 107 0.50 -3.47 11.03
N GLY A 108 0.39 -4.47 10.15
CA GLY A 108 -0.32 -4.31 8.89
C GLY A 108 0.48 -3.58 7.81
N VAL A 109 1.80 -3.56 7.90
CA VAL A 109 2.65 -2.93 6.88
C VAL A 109 2.97 -3.95 5.80
N ILE A 110 2.64 -3.63 4.55
CA ILE A 110 2.86 -4.49 3.38
C ILE A 110 3.72 -3.74 2.36
N GLY A 111 4.86 -4.32 2.01
CA GLY A 111 5.72 -3.84 0.94
C GLY A 111 5.53 -4.63 -0.35
N VAL A 112 5.51 -3.92 -1.48
CA VAL A 112 5.31 -4.51 -2.80
C VAL A 112 6.44 -4.04 -3.72
N HIS A 113 7.28 -4.95 -4.20
CA HIS A 113 8.25 -4.58 -5.24
C HIS A 113 7.52 -4.40 -6.57
N SER A 114 7.84 -3.32 -7.29
CA SER A 114 7.29 -3.06 -8.62
C SER A 114 7.62 -4.15 -9.65
N GLY A 115 8.68 -4.94 -9.41
CA GLY A 115 9.02 -6.15 -10.15
C GLY A 115 7.92 -7.21 -10.17
N LEU A 116 6.99 -7.20 -9.20
CA LEU A 116 5.82 -8.09 -9.23
C LEU A 116 4.93 -7.83 -10.45
N PHE A 117 4.71 -6.58 -10.83
CA PHE A 117 3.94 -6.26 -12.03
C PHE A 117 4.61 -6.78 -13.30
N LEU A 118 5.95 -6.78 -13.35
CA LEU A 118 6.71 -7.29 -14.49
C LEU A 118 6.60 -8.81 -14.65
N ASN A 119 6.39 -9.52 -13.55
CA ASN A 119 6.42 -10.99 -13.48
C ASN A 119 5.05 -11.63 -13.22
N THR A 120 3.99 -10.85 -13.29
CA THR A 120 2.61 -11.33 -13.21
C THR A 120 1.89 -11.10 -14.53
N ASP A 121 1.13 -12.10 -14.98
CA ASP A 121 0.38 -12.06 -16.24
C ASP A 121 -0.99 -11.40 -16.05
N ASN A 122 -1.54 -11.50 -14.84
CA ASN A 122 -2.89 -11.06 -14.51
C ASN A 122 -3.03 -10.59 -13.05
N GLU A 123 -4.14 -9.90 -12.75
CA GLU A 123 -4.40 -9.36 -11.42
C GLU A 123 -4.51 -10.45 -10.35
N SER A 124 -5.02 -11.64 -10.69
CA SER A 124 -5.18 -12.72 -9.70
C SER A 124 -3.85 -13.26 -9.20
N GLN A 125 -2.79 -13.25 -10.01
CA GLN A 125 -1.44 -13.61 -9.57
C GLN A 125 -0.87 -12.58 -8.59
N LEU A 126 -0.98 -11.28 -8.90
CA LEU A 126 -0.58 -10.20 -7.99
C LEU A 126 -1.38 -10.26 -6.69
N ALA A 127 -2.70 -10.40 -6.80
CA ALA A 127 -3.60 -10.54 -5.67
C ALA A 127 -3.26 -11.78 -4.82
N GLY A 128 -2.80 -12.87 -5.45
CA GLY A 128 -2.37 -14.07 -4.74
C GLY A 128 -1.16 -13.83 -3.85
N VAL A 129 -0.17 -13.08 -4.32
CA VAL A 129 0.96 -12.64 -3.49
C VAL A 129 0.48 -11.77 -2.34
N LEU A 130 -0.38 -10.77 -2.60
CA LEU A 130 -0.87 -9.89 -1.55
C LEU A 130 -1.77 -10.60 -0.53
N ALA A 131 -2.57 -11.58 -0.97
CA ALA A 131 -3.39 -12.42 -0.09
C ALA A 131 -2.53 -13.33 0.79
N HIS A 132 -1.41 -13.83 0.26
CA HIS A 132 -0.40 -14.55 1.01
C HIS A 132 0.23 -13.69 2.11
N GLU A 133 0.63 -12.45 1.79
CA GLU A 133 1.15 -11.50 2.79
C GLU A 133 0.10 -11.12 3.85
N ILE A 134 -1.16 -10.92 3.46
CA ILE A 134 -2.26 -10.71 4.40
C ILE A 134 -2.43 -11.90 5.33
N ALA A 135 -2.28 -13.14 4.82
CA ALA A 135 -2.37 -14.34 5.63
C ALA A 135 -1.24 -14.41 6.68
N HIS A 136 -0.02 -13.98 6.32
CA HIS A 136 1.08 -13.86 7.30
C HIS A 136 0.75 -12.90 8.44
N ILE A 137 0.10 -11.77 8.14
CA ILE A 137 -0.32 -10.79 9.16
C ILE A 137 -1.48 -11.36 9.99
N SER A 138 -2.50 -11.92 9.35
CA SER A 138 -3.69 -12.43 10.05
C SER A 138 -3.34 -13.55 11.02
N GLN A 139 -2.42 -14.43 10.63
CA GLN A 139 -1.96 -15.54 11.45
C GLN A 139 -0.81 -15.17 12.39
N ARG A 140 -0.40 -13.89 12.40
CA ARG A 140 0.68 -13.36 13.25
C ARG A 140 1.95 -14.21 13.14
N HIS A 141 2.27 -14.69 11.92
CA HIS A 141 3.38 -15.62 11.69
C HIS A 141 4.72 -15.07 12.17
N PHE A 142 4.92 -13.76 12.06
CA PHE A 142 6.13 -13.10 12.52
C PHE A 142 6.27 -13.16 14.05
N THR A 143 5.23 -12.81 14.82
CA THR A 143 5.31 -12.85 16.28
C THR A 143 5.23 -14.26 16.84
N ARG A 144 4.48 -15.18 16.22
CA ARG A 144 4.57 -16.62 16.53
C ARG A 144 5.98 -17.18 16.31
N SER A 145 6.69 -16.73 15.28
CA SER A 145 8.09 -17.11 15.04
C SER A 145 9.01 -16.65 16.18
N LEU A 146 8.75 -15.46 16.73
CA LEU A 146 9.51 -14.92 17.85
C LEU A 146 9.18 -15.63 19.16
N ASP A 147 7.91 -15.91 19.44
CA ASP A 147 7.46 -16.62 20.64
C ASP A 147 8.09 -18.02 20.73
N ASN A 148 8.32 -18.66 19.59
CA ASN A 148 9.00 -19.96 19.49
C ASN A 148 10.53 -19.89 19.67
N SER A 149 11.13 -18.70 19.59
CA SER A 149 12.55 -18.50 19.90
C SER A 149 12.70 -18.14 21.38
N ALA A 150 13.36 -19.01 22.15
CA ALA A 150 13.42 -18.96 23.62
C ALA A 150 14.06 -17.69 24.23
N GLN A 151 14.58 -16.76 23.42
CA GLN A 151 15.28 -15.54 23.86
C GLN A 151 14.68 -14.23 23.31
N SER A 152 13.49 -14.26 22.70
CA SER A 152 12.98 -13.08 22.00
C SER A 152 12.56 -11.95 22.94
N THR A 153 13.34 -10.88 22.94
CA THR A 153 13.02 -9.59 23.57
C THR A 153 12.68 -8.56 22.49
N ILE A 154 12.10 -7.43 22.88
CA ILE A 154 11.84 -6.29 21.99
C ILE A 154 13.11 -5.88 21.19
N PRO A 155 14.32 -5.86 21.79
CA PRO A 155 15.52 -5.60 21.01
C PRO A 155 15.89 -6.62 19.94
N THR A 156 15.65 -7.91 20.21
CA THR A 156 15.85 -8.96 19.21
C THR A 156 14.95 -8.73 17.99
N LEU A 157 13.72 -8.28 18.25
CA LEU A 157 12.70 -8.01 17.26
C LEU A 157 13.07 -6.80 16.37
N ALA A 158 13.62 -5.75 16.97
CA ALA A 158 14.14 -4.60 16.23
C ALA A 158 15.36 -4.94 15.36
N GLY A 159 16.31 -5.73 15.88
CA GLY A 159 17.47 -6.19 15.12
C GLY A 159 17.08 -7.01 13.88
N LEU A 160 16.06 -7.88 14.01
CA LEU A 160 15.52 -8.64 12.87
C LEU A 160 14.88 -7.72 11.83
N LEU A 161 14.08 -6.76 12.28
CA LEU A 161 13.42 -5.78 11.43
C LEU A 161 14.44 -4.91 10.67
N ALA A 162 15.56 -4.52 11.31
CA ALA A 162 16.67 -3.85 10.64
C ALA A 162 17.31 -4.76 9.55
N GLY A 163 17.45 -6.07 9.82
CA GLY A 163 17.87 -7.05 8.83
C GLY A 163 16.94 -7.16 7.61
N ILE A 164 15.62 -7.06 7.81
CA ILE A 164 14.63 -7.06 6.72
C ILE A 164 14.79 -5.82 5.83
N VAL A 165 15.08 -4.64 6.40
CA VAL A 165 15.36 -3.44 5.60
C VAL A 165 16.55 -3.68 4.66
N LEU A 166 17.62 -4.29 5.17
CA LEU A 166 18.80 -4.63 4.38
C LEU A 166 18.46 -5.66 3.29
N ALA A 167 17.74 -6.74 3.61
CA ALA A 167 17.36 -7.76 2.64
C ALA A 167 16.45 -7.21 1.52
N ALA A 168 15.47 -6.38 1.88
CA ALA A 168 14.53 -5.78 0.94
C ALA A 168 15.18 -4.74 0.00
N THR A 169 16.27 -4.09 0.43
CA THR A 169 16.98 -3.06 -0.33
C THR A 169 18.20 -3.58 -1.11
N ALA A 170 18.97 -4.52 -0.56
CA ALA A 170 20.25 -4.97 -1.12
C ALA A 170 20.17 -6.32 -1.87
N GLY A 171 19.08 -7.08 -1.72
CA GLY A 171 18.97 -8.43 -2.27
C GLY A 171 19.76 -9.48 -1.49
N ALA A 172 19.47 -10.77 -1.73
CA ALA A 172 19.84 -11.89 -0.84
C ALA A 172 21.30 -12.42 -0.97
N ASP A 173 22.21 -11.73 -1.65
CA ASP A 173 23.51 -12.31 -2.08
C ASP A 173 24.68 -12.17 -1.08
N ALA A 174 24.44 -11.74 0.17
CA ALA A 174 25.50 -11.56 1.16
C ALA A 174 25.64 -12.73 2.17
N GLY A 175 26.38 -13.77 1.75
CA GLY A 175 27.32 -14.59 2.57
C GLY A 175 26.78 -15.61 3.58
N ILE A 176 27.34 -16.84 3.58
CA ILE A 176 27.61 -17.67 4.78
C ILE A 176 28.83 -18.59 4.53
N ALA A 177 29.77 -18.64 5.48
CA ALA A 177 30.73 -19.74 5.67
C ALA A 177 30.79 -20.15 7.16
N ALA A 178 30.81 -21.46 7.41
CA ALA A 178 30.84 -22.17 8.71
C ALA A 178 29.51 -22.23 9.51
N ILE A 179 28.73 -23.29 9.28
CA ILE A 179 27.58 -23.70 10.11
C ILE A 179 28.01 -24.87 10.99
N THR A 180 27.85 -24.78 12.32
CA THR A 180 28.11 -25.88 13.27
C THR A 180 26.90 -26.81 13.39
N ALA A 181 27.06 -28.02 13.96
CA ALA A 181 25.96 -28.98 14.11
C ALA A 181 24.79 -28.46 14.98
N THR A 182 25.08 -27.71 16.05
CA THR A 182 24.05 -27.06 16.88
C THR A 182 23.34 -25.95 16.11
N GLN A 183 24.09 -25.17 15.31
CA GLN A 183 23.52 -24.15 14.42
C GLN A 183 22.63 -24.80 13.35
N ALA A 184 23.01 -25.97 12.81
CA ALA A 184 22.24 -26.70 11.82
C ALA A 184 20.89 -27.19 12.36
N ALA A 185 20.83 -27.68 13.61
CA ALA A 185 19.57 -28.10 14.23
C ALA A 185 18.62 -26.92 14.50
N ALA A 186 19.17 -25.78 14.94
CA ALA A 186 18.39 -24.55 15.12
C ALA A 186 17.85 -24.02 13.78
N LEU A 187 18.70 -24.03 12.74
CA LEU A 187 18.31 -23.66 11.37
C LEU A 187 17.24 -24.61 10.81
N ASP A 188 17.36 -25.92 11.01
CA ASP A 188 16.35 -26.89 10.56
C ASP A 188 14.99 -26.66 11.25
N SER A 189 14.99 -26.41 12.56
CA SER A 189 13.77 -26.09 13.31
C SER A 189 13.10 -24.82 12.77
N GLN A 190 13.89 -23.77 12.52
CA GLN A 190 13.41 -22.51 11.94
C GLN A 190 12.84 -22.71 10.53
N LEU A 191 13.52 -23.50 9.68
CA LEU A 191 13.06 -23.84 8.33
C LEU A 191 11.77 -24.67 8.36
N ARG A 192 11.62 -25.62 9.28
CA ARG A 192 10.37 -26.39 9.44
C ARG A 192 9.21 -25.49 9.85
N PHE A 193 9.42 -24.59 10.80
CA PHE A 193 8.39 -23.64 11.23
C PHE A 193 8.01 -22.67 10.11
N SER A 194 9.00 -22.14 9.38
CA SER A 194 8.77 -21.33 8.17
C SER A 194 7.92 -22.10 7.16
N ARG A 195 8.25 -23.36 6.82
CA ARG A 195 7.43 -24.16 5.89
C ARG A 195 5.99 -24.37 6.34
N GLN A 196 5.73 -24.52 7.64
CA GLN A 196 4.36 -24.62 8.17
C GLN A 196 3.59 -23.30 7.99
N ASN A 197 4.23 -22.17 8.31
CA ASN A 197 3.64 -20.84 8.09
C ASN A 197 3.36 -20.59 6.61
N GLU A 198 4.25 -21.00 5.72
CA GLU A 198 4.05 -20.89 4.27
C GLU A 198 2.85 -21.71 3.78
N GLN A 199 2.69 -22.96 4.24
CA GLN A 199 1.53 -23.80 3.88
C GLN A 199 0.21 -23.22 4.41
N GLU A 200 0.23 -22.67 5.63
CA GLU A 200 -0.91 -21.99 6.23
C GLU A 200 -1.28 -20.72 5.44
N ALA A 201 -0.29 -19.90 5.08
CA ALA A 201 -0.47 -18.69 4.29
C ALA A 201 -0.96 -18.99 2.86
N ASP A 202 -0.43 -20.01 2.20
CA ASP A 202 -0.89 -20.46 0.88
C ASP A 202 -2.38 -20.83 0.89
N ARG A 203 -2.79 -21.60 1.91
CA ARG A 203 -4.17 -22.06 2.07
C ARG A 203 -5.12 -20.89 2.31
N LEU A 204 -4.81 -20.02 3.27
CA LEU A 204 -5.64 -18.88 3.64
C LEU A 204 -5.64 -17.79 2.57
N GLY A 205 -4.52 -17.63 1.84
CA GLY A 205 -4.42 -16.76 0.69
C GLY A 205 -5.37 -17.19 -0.43
N MET A 206 -5.42 -18.48 -0.77
CA MET A 206 -6.38 -19.01 -1.74
C MET A 206 -7.84 -18.83 -1.29
N GLU A 207 -8.11 -19.06 -0.01
CA GLU A 207 -9.44 -18.84 0.55
C GLU A 207 -9.86 -17.37 0.45
N THR A 208 -8.93 -16.45 0.75
CA THR A 208 -9.13 -15.00 0.61
C THR A 208 -9.41 -14.61 -0.84
N LEU A 209 -8.64 -15.14 -1.81
CA LEU A 209 -8.90 -14.90 -3.24
C LEU A 209 -10.29 -15.38 -3.64
N SER A 210 -10.67 -16.59 -3.23
CA SER A 210 -11.98 -17.16 -3.55
C SER A 210 -13.11 -16.31 -2.97
N LYS A 211 -13.01 -15.89 -1.69
CA LYS A 211 -13.99 -15.01 -1.04
C LYS A 211 -14.07 -13.63 -1.69
N ALA A 212 -12.93 -13.10 -2.14
CA ALA A 212 -12.85 -11.84 -2.87
C ALA A 212 -13.38 -11.92 -4.32
N GLY A 213 -13.79 -13.10 -4.79
CA GLY A 213 -14.27 -13.31 -6.17
C GLY A 213 -13.16 -13.29 -7.21
N MET A 214 -11.91 -13.56 -6.82
CA MET A 214 -10.74 -13.64 -7.70
C MET A 214 -10.37 -15.11 -7.95
N ASP A 215 -9.55 -15.40 -8.98
CA ASP A 215 -9.19 -16.78 -9.32
C ASP A 215 -8.14 -17.34 -8.35
N PRO A 216 -8.43 -18.38 -7.55
CA PRO A 216 -7.46 -18.99 -6.65
C PRO A 216 -6.26 -19.63 -7.38
N ASN A 217 -6.35 -19.86 -8.69
CA ASN A 217 -5.21 -20.28 -9.51
C ASN A 217 -4.13 -19.20 -9.66
N GLY A 218 -4.37 -17.96 -9.20
CA GLY A 218 -3.36 -16.90 -9.17
C GLY A 218 -2.10 -17.29 -8.40
N ILE A 219 -2.24 -17.93 -7.23
CA ILE A 219 -1.11 -18.37 -6.39
C ILE A 219 -0.25 -19.43 -7.08
N PRO A 220 -0.78 -20.60 -7.53
CA PRO A 220 0.04 -21.59 -8.21
C PRO A 220 0.65 -21.07 -9.52
N ALA A 221 -0.05 -20.20 -10.26
CA ALA A 221 0.52 -19.58 -11.46
C ALA A 221 1.69 -18.63 -11.12
N MET A 222 1.59 -17.88 -10.01
CA MET A 222 2.69 -17.06 -9.53
C MET A 222 3.90 -17.91 -9.12
N PHE A 223 3.68 -19.03 -8.42
CA PHE A 223 4.74 -19.96 -8.07
C PHE A 223 5.44 -20.54 -9.31
N GLU A 224 4.70 -20.83 -10.38
CA GLU A 224 5.32 -21.21 -11.65
C GLU A 224 6.19 -20.10 -12.24
N ASN A 225 5.76 -18.84 -12.17
CA ASN A 225 6.53 -17.68 -12.63
C ASN A 225 7.81 -17.47 -11.80
N MET A 226 7.73 -17.64 -10.47
CA MET A 226 8.91 -17.65 -9.59
C MET A 226 9.85 -18.82 -9.92
N GLY A 227 9.30 -20.03 -10.09
CA GLY A 227 10.08 -21.22 -10.45
C GLY A 227 10.80 -21.09 -11.79
N LYS A 228 10.17 -20.46 -12.79
CA LYS A 228 10.82 -20.11 -14.07
C LYS A 228 11.98 -19.14 -13.83
N ASN A 229 11.75 -18.04 -13.10
CA ASN A 229 12.79 -17.05 -12.80
C ASN A 229 13.99 -17.67 -12.05
N LEU A 230 13.75 -18.52 -11.06
CA LEU A 230 14.81 -19.23 -10.33
C LEU A 230 15.63 -20.20 -11.19
N ARG A 231 15.05 -20.74 -12.28
CA ARG A 231 15.78 -21.60 -13.24
C ARG A 231 16.75 -20.80 -14.10
N TYR A 232 16.45 -19.52 -14.36
CA TYR A 232 17.30 -18.62 -15.13
C TYR A 232 18.25 -17.78 -14.27
N ALA A 233 18.11 -17.81 -12.94
CA ALA A 233 19.03 -17.16 -12.01
C ALA A 233 20.42 -17.81 -12.06
N ARG A 234 21.48 -16.99 -12.07
CA ARG A 234 22.88 -17.46 -12.13
C ARG A 234 23.31 -18.28 -10.91
N SER A 235 22.64 -18.06 -9.78
CA SER A 235 22.82 -18.78 -8.52
C SER A 235 21.47 -18.89 -7.83
N LYS A 236 21.16 -20.09 -7.30
CA LYS A 236 20.02 -20.25 -6.39
C LYS A 236 20.51 -19.95 -4.97
N PRO A 237 20.05 -18.86 -4.34
CA PRO A 237 20.39 -18.62 -2.94
C PRO A 237 19.88 -19.79 -2.08
N PRO A 238 20.64 -20.22 -1.06
CA PRO A 238 20.17 -21.20 -0.09
C PRO A 238 18.79 -20.84 0.50
N GLU A 239 17.99 -21.86 0.82
CA GLU A 239 16.60 -21.69 1.29
C GLU A 239 16.49 -20.75 2.51
N PHE A 240 17.47 -20.78 3.41
CA PHE A 240 17.48 -19.94 4.61
C PHE A 240 17.73 -18.44 4.33
N LEU A 241 18.16 -18.07 3.12
CA LEU A 241 18.30 -16.66 2.69
C LEU A 241 17.03 -16.14 2.01
N LEU A 242 16.05 -17.00 1.76
CA LEU A 242 14.78 -16.63 1.13
C LEU A 242 13.77 -16.26 2.20
N THR A 243 13.03 -15.18 1.95
CA THR A 243 11.89 -14.76 2.79
C THR A 243 10.75 -15.78 2.72
N HIS A 244 10.44 -16.26 1.53
CA HIS A 244 9.40 -17.27 1.26
C HIS A 244 9.96 -18.41 0.37
N PRO A 245 10.55 -19.46 0.96
CA PRO A 245 11.04 -20.63 0.23
C PRO A 245 10.00 -21.27 -0.70
N LEU A 246 10.28 -21.28 -2.01
CA LEU A 246 9.46 -21.99 -2.98
C LEU A 246 9.96 -23.43 -3.16
N THR A 247 9.14 -24.39 -2.75
CA THR A 247 9.43 -25.83 -2.90
C THR A 247 8.50 -26.48 -3.92
N GLU A 248 8.94 -27.57 -4.56
CA GLU A 248 8.08 -28.37 -5.46
C GLU A 248 6.83 -28.91 -4.73
N SER A 249 6.92 -29.18 -3.42
CA SER A 249 5.77 -29.58 -2.60
C SER A 249 4.72 -28.47 -2.48
N ARG A 250 5.12 -27.21 -2.30
CA ARG A 250 4.18 -26.06 -2.28
C ARG A 250 3.54 -25.83 -3.65
N ILE A 251 4.31 -25.98 -4.74
CA ILE A 251 3.77 -25.89 -6.11
C ILE A 251 2.70 -26.98 -6.34
N SER A 252 2.99 -28.21 -5.92
CA SER A 252 2.04 -29.33 -6.05
C SER A 252 0.80 -29.16 -5.16
N ASP A 253 0.98 -28.78 -3.89
CA ASP A 253 -0.12 -28.56 -2.94
C ASP A 253 -1.03 -27.43 -3.39
N SER A 254 -0.46 -26.28 -3.78
CA SER A 254 -1.22 -25.13 -4.28
C SER A 254 -2.05 -25.50 -5.52
N LYS A 255 -1.48 -26.24 -6.47
CA LYS A 255 -2.23 -26.75 -7.64
C LYS A 255 -3.37 -27.70 -7.25
N ASN A 256 -3.13 -28.61 -6.32
CA ASN A 256 -4.13 -29.56 -5.86
C ASN A 256 -5.28 -28.85 -5.13
N ARG A 257 -4.97 -27.83 -4.32
CA ARG A 257 -5.93 -27.04 -3.58
C ARG A 257 -6.74 -26.11 -4.49
N ALA A 258 -6.10 -25.48 -5.48
CA ALA A 258 -6.79 -24.63 -6.46
C ALA A 258 -7.90 -25.39 -7.22
N ARG A 259 -7.74 -26.71 -7.44
CA ARG A 259 -8.77 -27.57 -8.05
C ARG A 259 -10.01 -27.78 -7.18
N GLN A 260 -9.93 -27.50 -5.88
CA GLN A 260 -11.06 -27.62 -4.95
C GLN A 260 -11.98 -26.40 -5.00
N TYR A 261 -11.53 -25.29 -5.58
CA TYR A 261 -12.33 -24.08 -5.76
C TYR A 261 -13.06 -24.09 -7.09
N THR A 262 -14.20 -23.40 -7.14
CA THR A 262 -14.91 -23.16 -8.40
C THR A 262 -14.01 -22.36 -9.34
N ARG A 263 -13.82 -22.88 -10.56
CA ARG A 263 -13.05 -22.17 -11.58
C ARG A 263 -13.88 -21.00 -12.10
N ASN A 264 -13.58 -19.81 -11.63
CA ASN A 264 -14.09 -18.60 -12.23
C ASN A 264 -13.32 -18.32 -13.52
N VAL A 265 -14.02 -18.03 -14.61
CA VAL A 265 -13.37 -17.56 -15.83
C VAL A 265 -12.79 -16.18 -15.52
N TYR A 266 -11.45 -16.10 -15.45
CA TYR A 266 -10.76 -14.84 -15.24
C TYR A 266 -11.14 -13.85 -16.34
N VAL A 267 -11.59 -12.67 -15.93
CA VAL A 267 -11.79 -11.52 -16.81
C VAL A 267 -10.60 -10.59 -16.59
N ASP A 268 -9.91 -10.23 -17.67
CA ASP A 268 -8.72 -9.40 -17.55
C ASP A 268 -9.04 -8.02 -16.98
N ASN A 269 -8.38 -7.68 -15.86
CA ASN A 269 -8.55 -6.37 -15.26
C ASN A 269 -7.65 -5.38 -15.99
N LEU A 270 -8.28 -4.53 -16.81
CA LEU A 270 -7.56 -3.51 -17.55
C LEU A 270 -6.73 -2.59 -16.64
N ASN A 271 -7.22 -2.19 -15.45
CA ASN A 271 -6.45 -1.32 -14.55
C ASN A 271 -5.15 -1.98 -14.09
N PHE A 272 -5.16 -3.30 -13.83
CA PHE A 272 -3.92 -4.05 -13.57
C PHE A 272 -2.96 -3.95 -14.75
N GLN A 273 -3.45 -4.19 -15.98
CA GLN A 273 -2.62 -4.11 -17.17
C GLN A 273 -2.06 -2.70 -17.41
N LEU A 274 -2.83 -1.64 -17.11
CA LEU A 274 -2.33 -0.26 -17.17
C LEU A 274 -1.21 -0.02 -16.15
N MET A 275 -1.36 -0.50 -14.91
CA MET A 275 -0.31 -0.40 -13.89
C MET A 275 0.93 -1.20 -14.27
N LYS A 276 0.76 -2.35 -14.92
CA LYS A 276 1.86 -3.14 -15.48
C LYS A 276 2.64 -2.36 -16.54
N MET A 277 1.96 -1.60 -17.42
CA MET A 277 2.66 -0.72 -18.38
C MET A 277 3.44 0.39 -17.66
N ARG A 278 2.86 1.01 -16.63
CA ARG A 278 3.55 2.04 -15.81
C ARG A 278 4.79 1.46 -15.12
N ALA A 279 4.67 0.32 -14.46
CA ALA A 279 5.79 -0.40 -13.84
C ALA A 279 6.89 -0.74 -14.85
N THR A 280 6.51 -1.21 -16.04
CA THR A 280 7.48 -1.52 -17.11
C THR A 280 8.22 -0.26 -17.59
N LEU A 281 7.52 0.87 -17.72
CA LEU A 281 8.16 2.14 -18.09
C LEU A 281 9.12 2.64 -16.99
N PHE A 282 8.78 2.48 -15.71
CA PHE A 282 9.65 2.89 -14.59
C PHE A 282 10.99 2.17 -14.58
N HIS A 283 11.01 0.89 -14.99
CA HIS A 283 12.22 0.06 -15.03
C HIS A 283 12.97 0.13 -16.37
N SER A 284 12.45 0.88 -17.34
CA SER A 284 13.11 1.01 -18.64
C SER A 284 14.12 2.16 -18.66
N SER A 285 15.33 1.84 -19.13
CA SER A 285 16.35 2.84 -19.49
C SER A 285 16.17 3.38 -20.92
N ASN A 286 15.33 2.75 -21.74
CA ASN A 286 15.10 3.14 -23.14
C ASN A 286 13.59 3.16 -23.49
N PRO A 287 12.92 4.30 -23.29
CA PRO A 287 11.51 4.44 -23.64
C PRO A 287 11.19 4.28 -25.14
N GLU A 288 12.14 4.53 -26.05
CA GLU A 288 11.94 4.35 -27.49
C GLU A 288 11.77 2.86 -27.87
N ASP A 289 12.52 1.97 -27.24
CA ASP A 289 12.37 0.52 -27.47
C ASP A 289 11.00 0.02 -26.99
N LEU A 290 10.54 0.54 -25.84
CA LEU A 290 9.19 0.25 -25.34
C LEU A 290 8.12 0.79 -26.29
N LEU A 291 8.26 2.04 -26.76
CA LEU A 291 7.33 2.64 -27.72
C LEU A 291 7.20 1.78 -28.96
N LYS A 292 8.32 1.35 -29.55
CA LYS A 292 8.34 0.47 -30.73
C LYS A 292 7.67 -0.88 -30.44
N ASN A 293 8.04 -1.52 -29.33
CA ASN A 293 7.49 -2.83 -28.95
C ASN A 293 5.97 -2.76 -28.70
N TRP A 294 5.52 -1.80 -27.92
CA TRP A 294 4.11 -1.66 -27.56
C TRP A 294 3.25 -1.26 -28.74
N THR A 295 3.74 -0.39 -29.63
CA THR A 295 3.04 -0.04 -30.88
C THR A 295 2.71 -1.28 -31.71
N ALA A 296 3.63 -2.25 -31.79
CA ALA A 296 3.44 -3.50 -32.51
C ALA A 296 2.36 -4.44 -31.89
N HIS A 297 1.95 -4.20 -30.64
CA HIS A 297 0.98 -5.02 -29.91
C HIS A 297 -0.37 -4.31 -29.67
N THR A 298 -0.63 -3.20 -30.36
CA THR A 298 -1.87 -2.41 -30.24
C THR A 298 -3.10 -2.98 -30.97
N GLY A 299 -3.11 -4.29 -31.29
CA GLY A 299 -4.21 -4.96 -31.99
C GLY A 299 -5.54 -5.02 -31.22
N SER A 300 -6.44 -5.95 -31.56
CA SER A 300 -7.81 -5.99 -31.04
C SER A 300 -7.92 -6.07 -29.50
N ASN A 301 -6.95 -6.68 -28.82
CA ASN A 301 -6.86 -6.75 -27.34
C ASN A 301 -5.71 -5.89 -26.78
N GLY A 302 -5.29 -4.87 -27.53
CA GLY A 302 -4.09 -4.08 -27.25
C GLY A 302 -4.32 -2.79 -26.46
N GLU A 303 -5.41 -2.67 -25.69
CA GLU A 303 -5.75 -1.41 -25.01
C GLU A 303 -4.69 -0.97 -24.00
N ALA A 304 -4.19 -1.90 -23.18
CA ALA A 304 -3.07 -1.62 -22.29
C ALA A 304 -1.82 -1.19 -23.06
N TYR A 305 -1.51 -1.82 -24.19
CA TYR A 305 -0.39 -1.42 -25.06
C TYR A 305 -0.59 -0.04 -25.68
N ARG A 306 -1.81 0.32 -26.09
CA ARG A 306 -2.15 1.67 -26.56
C ARG A 306 -1.90 2.72 -25.47
N TYR A 307 -2.31 2.43 -24.24
CA TYR A 307 -1.98 3.28 -23.09
C TYR A 307 -0.47 3.32 -22.82
N GLY A 308 0.23 2.19 -22.94
CA GLY A 308 1.68 2.09 -22.88
C GLY A 308 2.36 3.04 -23.88
N VAL A 309 1.90 3.04 -25.13
CA VAL A 309 2.36 3.98 -26.17
C VAL A 309 2.18 5.42 -25.74
N VAL A 310 1.01 5.80 -25.21
CA VAL A 310 0.76 7.16 -24.70
C VAL A 310 1.76 7.56 -23.61
N ILE A 311 1.94 6.74 -22.58
CA ILE A 311 2.87 7.07 -21.48
C ILE A 311 4.34 7.07 -21.91
N ALA A 312 4.71 6.26 -22.91
CA ALA A 312 6.05 6.30 -23.51
C ALA A 312 6.27 7.59 -24.31
N LEU A 313 5.28 8.03 -25.10
CA LEU A 313 5.32 9.31 -25.83
C LEU A 313 5.39 10.51 -24.88
N ILE A 314 4.62 10.49 -23.79
CA ILE A 314 4.70 11.48 -22.70
C ILE A 314 6.13 11.52 -22.13
N LYS A 315 6.71 10.35 -21.82
CA LYS A 315 8.09 10.27 -21.30
C LYS A 315 9.12 10.84 -22.28
N LEU A 316 8.89 10.67 -23.58
CA LEU A 316 9.71 11.19 -24.68
C LEU A 316 9.38 12.65 -25.05
N LYS A 317 8.40 13.27 -24.37
CA LYS A 317 7.94 14.65 -24.62
C LYS A 317 7.37 14.87 -26.03
N ARG A 318 6.81 13.82 -26.64
CA ARG A 318 6.09 13.85 -27.93
C ARG A 318 4.61 14.10 -27.68
N TRP A 319 4.27 15.32 -27.30
CA TRP A 319 2.95 15.65 -26.76
C TRP A 319 1.82 15.49 -27.76
N GLU A 320 2.03 15.90 -29.01
CA GLU A 320 1.04 15.86 -30.09
C GLU A 320 0.72 14.42 -30.48
N GLU A 321 1.75 13.57 -30.59
CA GLU A 321 1.59 12.13 -30.85
C GLU A 321 0.88 11.44 -29.67
N ALA A 322 1.22 11.81 -28.43
CA ALA A 322 0.57 11.29 -27.24
C ALA A 322 -0.91 11.67 -27.17
N GLU A 323 -1.24 12.91 -27.53
CA GLU A 323 -2.61 13.44 -27.56
C GLU A 323 -3.48 12.71 -28.60
N ASP A 324 -2.95 12.54 -29.82
CA ASP A 324 -3.62 11.76 -30.87
C ASP A 324 -3.93 10.33 -30.40
N LYS A 325 -2.93 9.62 -29.87
CA LYS A 325 -3.08 8.23 -29.41
C LYS A 325 -4.00 8.11 -28.18
N LEU A 326 -3.99 9.10 -27.29
CA LEU A 326 -4.87 9.13 -26.12
C LEU A 326 -6.34 9.39 -26.50
N SER A 327 -6.59 10.18 -27.54
CA SER A 327 -7.96 10.48 -27.99
C SER A 327 -8.74 9.20 -28.35
N GLU A 328 -8.07 8.21 -28.95
CA GLU A 328 -8.63 6.89 -29.26
C GLU A 328 -9.11 6.15 -28.00
N LEU A 329 -8.36 6.25 -26.90
CA LEU A 329 -8.70 5.60 -25.62
C LEU A 329 -9.84 6.32 -24.90
N LEU A 330 -9.82 7.65 -24.89
CA LEU A 330 -10.85 8.48 -24.25
C LEU A 330 -12.22 8.34 -24.93
N ASN A 331 -12.26 8.03 -26.23
CA ASN A 331 -13.51 7.75 -26.95
C ASN A 331 -14.20 6.47 -26.46
N ASN A 332 -13.44 5.49 -25.97
CA ASN A 332 -13.98 4.22 -25.46
C ASN A 332 -14.34 4.30 -23.97
N ASP A 333 -13.47 4.89 -23.15
CA ASP A 333 -13.69 5.05 -21.71
C ASP A 333 -13.25 6.45 -21.24
N ILE A 334 -14.21 7.37 -21.30
CA ILE A 334 -14.01 8.79 -21.04
C ILE A 334 -13.68 9.12 -19.57
N ASN A 335 -13.94 8.23 -18.62
CA ASN A 335 -13.79 8.49 -17.18
C ASN A 335 -12.70 7.63 -16.54
N ARG A 336 -11.94 6.84 -17.31
CA ARG A 336 -10.83 6.07 -16.76
C ARG A 336 -9.78 7.00 -16.17
N ILE A 337 -9.47 6.77 -14.88
CA ILE A 337 -8.54 7.62 -14.12
C ILE A 337 -7.18 7.70 -14.80
N ALA A 338 -6.60 6.56 -15.18
CA ALA A 338 -5.31 6.53 -15.87
C ALA A 338 -5.29 7.35 -17.18
N TYR A 339 -6.38 7.36 -17.95
CA TYR A 339 -6.46 8.12 -19.20
C TYR A 339 -6.57 9.61 -18.95
N ARG A 340 -7.35 10.01 -17.94
CA ARG A 340 -7.47 11.41 -17.53
C ARG A 340 -6.20 11.97 -16.90
N ILE A 341 -5.48 11.16 -16.14
CA ILE A 341 -4.15 11.52 -15.63
C ILE A 341 -3.17 11.71 -16.79
N ALA A 342 -3.13 10.79 -17.76
CA ALA A 342 -2.30 10.95 -18.95
C ALA A 342 -2.69 12.20 -19.78
N GLN A 343 -3.99 12.52 -19.86
CA GLN A 343 -4.45 13.75 -20.50
C GLN A 343 -3.91 14.99 -19.79
N ALA A 344 -3.99 15.01 -18.46
CA ALA A 344 -3.43 16.09 -17.66
C ALA A 344 -1.90 16.20 -17.83
N ASP A 345 -1.18 15.07 -17.84
CA ASP A 345 0.27 15.04 -18.09
C ASP A 345 0.64 15.70 -19.42
N ILE A 346 -0.11 15.41 -20.49
CA ILE A 346 0.08 16.03 -21.81
C ILE A 346 -0.17 17.53 -21.76
N LEU A 347 -1.29 17.96 -21.18
CA LEU A 347 -1.64 19.38 -21.08
C LEU A 347 -0.62 20.16 -20.25
N ILE A 348 -0.20 19.63 -19.10
CA ILE A 348 0.86 20.20 -18.26
C ILE A 348 2.18 20.28 -19.03
N GLY A 349 2.55 19.22 -19.78
CA GLY A 349 3.74 19.18 -20.63
C GLY A 349 3.74 20.24 -21.74
N LYS A 350 2.55 20.53 -22.31
CA LYS A 350 2.31 21.62 -23.28
C LYS A 350 2.16 23.01 -22.62
N LYS A 351 2.20 23.09 -21.29
CA LYS A 351 1.97 24.29 -20.47
C LYS A 351 0.54 24.85 -20.57
N GLU A 352 -0.41 24.02 -20.93
CA GLU A 352 -1.85 24.33 -20.97
C GLU A 352 -2.48 24.07 -19.59
N TYR A 353 -1.97 24.76 -18.57
CA TYR A 353 -2.30 24.46 -17.17
C TYR A 353 -3.78 24.67 -16.83
N ASP A 354 -4.42 25.72 -17.35
CA ASP A 354 -5.84 25.98 -17.08
C ASP A 354 -6.76 24.88 -17.64
N SER A 355 -6.43 24.36 -18.83
CA SER A 355 -7.13 23.21 -19.41
C SER A 355 -6.97 21.97 -18.53
N ALA A 356 -5.75 21.71 -18.03
CA ALA A 356 -5.49 20.60 -17.11
C ALA A 356 -6.29 20.75 -15.80
N ILE A 357 -6.31 21.96 -15.23
CA ILE A 357 -7.06 22.29 -14.01
C ILE A 357 -8.55 22.06 -14.21
N GLU A 358 -9.12 22.50 -15.34
CA GLU A 358 -10.55 22.35 -15.64
C GLU A 358 -10.94 20.88 -15.68
N ILE A 359 -10.20 20.05 -16.42
CA ILE A 359 -10.52 18.61 -16.54
C ILE A 359 -10.41 17.91 -15.19
N LEU A 360 -9.40 18.22 -14.38
CA LEU A 360 -9.16 17.57 -13.09
C LEU A 360 -10.18 18.01 -12.05
N LYS A 361 -10.54 19.30 -12.00
CA LYS A 361 -11.63 19.80 -11.14
C LYS A 361 -12.95 19.12 -11.50
N LYS A 362 -13.25 18.94 -12.79
CA LYS A 362 -14.45 18.21 -13.24
C LYS A 362 -14.44 16.75 -12.78
N GLN A 363 -13.30 16.05 -12.85
CA GLN A 363 -13.19 14.67 -12.38
C GLN A 363 -13.32 14.55 -10.86
N LEU A 364 -12.80 15.52 -10.09
CA LEU A 364 -12.95 15.55 -8.63
C LEU A 364 -14.38 15.85 -8.16
N VAL A 365 -15.22 16.47 -9.00
CA VAL A 365 -16.67 16.57 -8.73
C VAL A 365 -17.34 15.19 -8.82
N ILE A 366 -16.93 14.35 -9.77
CA ILE A 366 -17.48 13.00 -9.98
C ILE A 366 -16.91 12.01 -8.96
N THR A 367 -15.62 12.16 -8.62
CA THR A 367 -14.88 11.30 -7.69
C THR A 367 -14.23 12.13 -6.57
N PRO A 368 -15.03 12.59 -5.59
CA PRO A 368 -14.51 13.40 -4.50
C PRO A 368 -13.39 12.70 -3.73
N ASN A 369 -12.36 13.45 -3.32
CA ASN A 369 -11.19 12.98 -2.57
C ASN A 369 -10.35 11.90 -3.29
N ASN A 370 -10.49 11.74 -4.62
CA ASN A 370 -9.61 10.85 -5.38
C ASN A 370 -8.16 11.33 -5.32
N HIS A 371 -7.27 10.50 -4.77
CA HIS A 371 -5.89 10.88 -4.50
C HIS A 371 -5.07 11.14 -5.78
N PRO A 372 -5.07 10.27 -6.80
CA PRO A 372 -4.40 10.54 -8.07
C PRO A 372 -4.78 11.88 -8.71
N TYR A 373 -6.08 12.18 -8.82
CA TYR A 373 -6.53 13.45 -9.37
C TYR A 373 -6.14 14.65 -8.51
N THR A 374 -6.16 14.50 -7.19
CA THR A 374 -5.78 15.57 -6.26
C THR A 374 -4.30 15.93 -6.40
N MET A 375 -3.41 14.93 -6.42
CA MET A 375 -1.98 15.16 -6.61
C MET A 375 -1.69 15.78 -7.98
N LYS A 376 -2.32 15.27 -9.06
CA LYS A 376 -2.15 15.82 -10.40
C LYS A 376 -2.72 17.24 -10.55
N LEU A 377 -3.80 17.57 -9.84
CA LEU A 377 -4.35 18.92 -9.83
C LEU A 377 -3.43 19.88 -9.09
N ALA A 378 -2.79 19.45 -8.00
CA ALA A 378 -1.79 20.27 -7.31
C ALA A 378 -0.61 20.62 -8.23
N GLU A 379 -0.09 19.65 -9.00
CA GLU A 379 0.95 19.87 -10.01
C GLU A 379 0.51 20.86 -11.10
N ALA A 380 -0.72 20.73 -11.61
CA ALA A 380 -1.27 21.66 -12.61
C ALA A 380 -1.42 23.09 -12.05
N LEU A 381 -1.88 23.22 -10.80
CA LEU A 381 -2.01 24.51 -10.09
C LEU A 381 -0.64 25.14 -9.83
N GLU A 382 0.36 24.35 -9.44
CA GLU A 382 1.74 24.80 -9.28
C GLU A 382 2.29 25.35 -10.60
N GLY A 383 2.14 24.61 -11.71
CA GLY A 383 2.54 25.07 -13.04
C GLY A 383 1.86 26.37 -13.48
N ALA A 384 0.62 26.59 -13.06
CA ALA A 384 -0.14 27.84 -13.26
C ALA A 384 0.23 28.97 -12.28
N ASN A 385 1.17 28.75 -11.36
CA ASN A 385 1.52 29.65 -10.25
C ASN A 385 0.35 29.95 -9.28
N ARG A 386 -0.63 29.04 -9.17
CA ARG A 386 -1.81 29.16 -8.29
C ARG A 386 -1.55 28.49 -6.93
N PHE A 387 -0.45 28.87 -6.29
CA PHE A 387 0.10 28.17 -5.12
C PHE A 387 -0.84 28.14 -3.92
N GLN A 388 -1.61 29.21 -3.68
CA GLN A 388 -2.56 29.26 -2.56
C GLN A 388 -3.72 28.26 -2.75
N GLU A 389 -4.20 28.07 -3.98
CA GLU A 389 -5.20 27.04 -4.27
C GLU A 389 -4.63 25.63 -4.08
N ALA A 390 -3.38 25.41 -4.50
CA ALA A 390 -2.69 24.14 -4.33
C ALA A 390 -2.44 23.81 -2.84
N ASP A 391 -2.04 24.80 -2.01
CA ASP A 391 -1.86 24.63 -0.57
C ASP A 391 -3.17 24.21 0.11
N LEU A 392 -4.28 24.88 -0.21
CA LEU A 392 -5.60 24.53 0.34
C LEU A 392 -6.03 23.10 -0.07
N LEU A 393 -5.80 22.73 -1.33
CA LEU A 393 -6.12 21.41 -1.86
C LEU A 393 -5.34 20.30 -1.13
N LEU A 394 -4.01 20.43 -1.08
CA LEU A 394 -3.15 19.42 -0.45
C LEU A 394 -3.26 19.42 1.08
N SER A 395 -3.54 20.56 1.72
CA SER A 395 -3.81 20.64 3.15
C SER A 395 -5.08 19.88 3.55
N LYS A 396 -6.08 19.81 2.66
CA LYS A 396 -7.27 18.97 2.88
C LYS A 396 -6.93 17.49 2.66
N GLN A 397 -6.15 17.17 1.63
CA GLN A 397 -5.75 15.80 1.34
C GLN A 397 -4.86 15.21 2.45
N SER A 398 -3.99 15.99 3.07
CA SER A 398 -3.10 15.51 4.13
C SER A 398 -3.82 15.13 5.41
N GLN A 399 -5.05 15.61 5.62
CA GLN A 399 -5.90 15.19 6.73
C GLN A 399 -6.50 13.79 6.51
N SER A 400 -6.78 13.42 5.26
CA SER A 400 -7.29 12.08 4.93
C SER A 400 -6.18 11.05 4.69
N ARG A 401 -4.99 11.51 4.29
CA ARG A 401 -3.80 10.68 4.04
C ARG A 401 -2.59 11.17 4.83
N PRO A 402 -2.63 11.17 6.17
CA PRO A 402 -1.55 11.70 6.99
C PRO A 402 -0.25 10.88 6.93
N ASN A 403 -0.31 9.63 6.46
CA ASN A 403 0.83 8.72 6.42
C ASN A 403 1.55 8.65 5.06
N ASP A 404 1.15 9.51 4.12
CA ASP A 404 1.67 9.61 2.75
C ASP A 404 2.86 10.60 2.67
N PRO A 405 4.11 10.13 2.56
CA PRO A 405 5.26 11.01 2.56
C PRO A 405 5.33 11.90 1.31
N HIS A 406 4.92 11.38 0.14
CA HIS A 406 4.98 12.14 -1.11
C HIS A 406 4.03 13.33 -1.05
N LEU A 407 2.81 13.14 -0.52
CA LEU A 407 1.87 14.23 -0.27
C LEU A 407 2.43 15.33 0.64
N TRP A 408 3.09 14.97 1.74
CA TRP A 408 3.69 15.96 2.65
C TRP A 408 4.88 16.69 2.04
N TYR A 409 5.66 16.00 1.20
CA TYR A 409 6.74 16.61 0.43
C TYR A 409 6.20 17.68 -0.53
N GLU A 410 5.21 17.32 -1.38
CA GLU A 410 4.60 18.26 -2.33
C GLU A 410 3.94 19.45 -1.62
N LEU A 411 3.23 19.19 -0.52
CA LEU A 411 2.62 20.24 0.30
C LEU A 411 3.67 21.21 0.87
N ALA A 412 4.85 20.71 1.26
CA ALA A 412 5.93 21.57 1.75
C ALA A 412 6.48 22.48 0.65
N GLU A 413 6.70 21.96 -0.56
CA GLU A 413 7.22 22.73 -1.69
C GLU A 413 6.21 23.79 -2.14
N ILE A 414 4.93 23.41 -2.30
CA ILE A 414 3.85 24.34 -2.64
C ILE A 414 3.69 25.45 -1.60
N ARG A 415 3.76 25.13 -0.30
CA ARG A 415 3.71 26.15 0.76
C ARG A 415 4.87 27.13 0.69
N GLY A 416 6.03 26.68 0.23
CA GLY A 416 7.21 27.52 0.01
C GLY A 416 6.93 28.54 -1.08
N LEU A 417 6.40 28.08 -2.21
CA LEU A 417 5.99 28.91 -3.35
C LEU A 417 4.82 29.86 -2.99
N ALA A 418 3.90 29.41 -2.13
CA ALA A 418 2.78 30.24 -1.65
C ALA A 418 3.19 31.31 -0.62
N GLY A 419 4.44 31.30 -0.13
CA GLY A 419 4.91 32.19 0.92
C GLY A 419 4.45 31.82 2.34
N ASN A 420 3.87 30.63 2.53
CA ASN A 420 3.41 30.13 3.83
C ASN A 420 4.58 29.54 4.64
N ILE A 421 5.49 30.40 5.12
CA ILE A 421 6.74 29.97 5.76
C ILE A 421 6.53 29.06 6.97
N PHE A 422 5.53 29.39 7.82
CA PHE A 422 5.16 28.53 8.94
C PHE A 422 4.73 27.14 8.46
N GLY A 423 3.83 27.09 7.48
CA GLY A 423 3.30 25.85 6.93
C GLY A 423 4.35 24.99 6.24
N VAL A 424 5.39 25.59 5.63
CA VAL A 424 6.52 24.85 5.03
C VAL A 424 7.22 24.01 6.08
N HIS A 425 7.61 24.64 7.19
CA HIS A 425 8.33 23.96 8.25
C HIS A 425 7.49 22.86 8.88
N HIS A 426 6.19 23.11 9.08
CA HIS A 426 5.27 22.06 9.54
C HIS A 426 5.19 20.88 8.55
N ALA A 427 4.97 21.14 7.26
CA ALA A 427 4.84 20.06 6.26
C ALA A 427 6.16 19.27 6.10
N ARG A 428 7.32 19.94 6.12
CA ARG A 428 8.63 19.28 6.11
C ARG A 428 8.85 18.43 7.36
N ALA A 429 8.41 18.90 8.52
CA ALA A 429 8.50 18.10 9.74
C ALA A 429 7.72 16.78 9.59
N GLU A 430 6.47 16.85 9.13
CA GLU A 430 5.65 15.65 8.90
C GLU A 430 6.27 14.69 7.89
N TYR A 431 6.79 15.21 6.77
CA TYR A 431 7.58 14.41 5.82
C TYR A 431 8.75 13.70 6.52
N PHE A 432 9.60 14.44 7.26
CA PHE A 432 10.77 13.88 7.92
C PHE A 432 10.41 12.84 9.00
N ILE A 433 9.29 13.01 9.72
CA ILE A 433 8.77 11.99 10.66
C ILE A 433 8.44 10.70 9.90
N LEU A 434 7.76 10.80 8.75
CA LEU A 434 7.33 9.63 7.97
C LEU A 434 8.48 8.87 7.30
N VAL A 435 9.64 9.52 7.12
CA VAL A 435 10.87 8.90 6.60
C VAL A 435 11.95 8.69 7.67
N GLY A 436 11.57 8.72 8.96
CA GLY A 436 12.46 8.37 10.08
C GLY A 436 13.60 9.35 10.35
N GLN A 437 13.56 10.56 9.79
CA GLN A 437 14.58 11.59 9.98
C GLN A 437 14.19 12.55 11.13
N PHE A 438 14.07 12.00 12.34
CA PHE A 438 13.52 12.70 13.51
C PHE A 438 14.28 13.97 13.91
N ASP A 439 15.61 13.99 13.79
CA ASP A 439 16.38 15.21 14.07
C ASP A 439 16.04 16.36 13.12
N ARG A 440 15.88 16.05 11.83
CA ARG A 440 15.44 17.04 10.84
C ARG A 440 14.01 17.47 11.10
N ALA A 441 13.12 16.55 11.48
CA ALA A 441 11.75 16.89 11.86
C ALA A 441 11.71 17.85 13.06
N LYS A 442 12.45 17.56 14.14
CA LYS A 442 12.56 18.43 15.32
C LYS A 442 13.11 19.81 14.94
N GLN A 443 14.11 19.86 14.07
CA GLN A 443 14.67 21.12 13.57
C GLN A 443 13.62 21.95 12.81
N GLN A 444 12.86 21.33 11.90
CA GLN A 444 11.78 22.00 11.18
C GLN A 444 10.68 22.49 12.15
N LEU A 445 10.28 21.69 13.13
CA LEU A 445 9.30 22.12 14.14
C LEU A 445 9.78 23.31 14.98
N ARG A 446 11.08 23.37 15.33
CA ARG A 446 11.66 24.54 16.00
C ARG A 446 11.59 25.79 15.13
N TYR A 447 11.93 25.68 13.84
CA TYR A 447 11.76 26.80 12.90
C TYR A 447 10.30 27.22 12.76
N ALA A 448 9.36 26.28 12.72
CA ALA A 448 7.93 26.59 12.73
C ALA A 448 7.54 27.33 14.02
N HIS A 449 8.05 26.88 15.18
CA HIS A 449 7.77 27.46 16.49
C HIS A 449 8.16 28.93 16.56
N GLU A 450 9.37 29.28 16.11
CA GLU A 450 9.88 30.65 16.06
C GLU A 450 9.00 31.58 15.22
N ARG A 451 8.25 31.04 14.25
CA ARG A 451 7.34 31.78 13.38
C ARG A 451 5.89 31.84 13.86
N THR A 452 5.54 31.16 14.96
CA THR A 452 4.18 31.22 15.53
C THR A 452 3.82 32.56 16.15
N GLY A 453 4.81 33.40 16.52
CA GLY A 453 4.55 34.64 17.26
C GLY A 453 3.78 34.34 18.55
N ASN A 454 2.62 34.98 18.73
CA ASN A 454 1.77 34.79 19.92
C ASN A 454 0.61 33.79 19.72
N HIS A 455 0.62 32.98 18.65
CA HIS A 455 -0.43 31.99 18.39
C HIS A 455 -0.29 30.77 19.32
N HIS A 456 -0.86 30.85 20.51
CA HIS A 456 -0.73 29.84 21.55
C HIS A 456 -1.19 28.42 21.14
N ILE A 457 -2.19 28.30 20.28
CA ILE A 457 -2.68 27.00 19.78
C ILE A 457 -1.60 26.31 18.94
N GLU A 458 -1.00 27.02 17.98
CA GLU A 458 0.05 26.48 17.11
C GLU A 458 1.32 26.15 17.91
N GLN A 459 1.67 26.98 18.89
CA GLN A 459 2.76 26.67 19.82
C GLN A 459 2.53 25.36 20.57
N SER A 460 1.32 25.14 21.07
CA SER A 460 0.98 23.91 21.81
C SER A 460 0.98 22.68 20.90
N ARG A 461 0.48 22.80 19.66
CA ARG A 461 0.54 21.72 18.66
C ARG A 461 1.98 21.32 18.36
N ILE A 462 2.86 22.30 18.14
CA ILE A 462 4.28 22.04 17.88
C ILE A 462 4.97 21.38 19.08
N ARG A 463 4.70 21.87 20.31
CA ARG A 463 5.24 21.26 21.52
C ARG A 463 4.79 19.82 21.69
N GLN A 464 3.51 19.54 21.44
CA GLN A 464 3.00 18.17 21.46
C GLN A 464 3.69 17.32 20.40
N ARG A 465 3.83 17.82 19.17
CA ARG A 465 4.48 17.07 18.09
C ARG A 465 5.96 16.79 18.36
N LEU A 466 6.69 17.74 18.97
CA LEU A 466 8.06 17.53 19.44
C LEU A 466 8.13 16.44 20.51
N LYS A 467 7.14 16.39 21.42
CA LYS A 467 7.03 15.32 22.41
C LYS A 467 6.75 13.97 21.74
N ASP A 468 5.82 13.90 20.79
CA ASP A 468 5.53 12.67 20.05
C ASP A 468 6.79 12.10 19.38
N ILE A 469 7.65 12.98 18.83
CA ILE A 469 8.94 12.57 18.26
C ILE A 469 9.88 12.02 19.34
N ALA A 470 9.96 12.67 20.50
CA ALA A 470 10.79 12.18 21.59
C ALA A 470 10.31 10.80 22.10
N ASP A 471 9.00 10.60 22.23
CA ASP A 471 8.40 9.32 22.62
C ASP A 471 8.71 8.23 21.56
N MET A 472 8.70 8.60 20.27
CA MET A 472 9.10 7.74 19.15
C MET A 472 10.60 7.36 19.21
N GLU A 473 11.48 8.31 19.51
CA GLU A 473 12.92 8.07 19.67
C GLU A 473 13.23 7.19 20.89
N GLU A 474 12.57 7.44 22.02
CA GLU A 474 12.70 6.60 23.22
C GLU A 474 12.25 5.16 22.93
N THR A 475 11.15 5.00 22.19
CA THR A 475 10.70 3.67 21.73
C THR A 475 11.80 3.00 20.91
N LEU A 476 12.44 3.72 19.99
CA LEU A 476 13.54 3.22 19.17
C LEU A 476 14.81 2.86 19.94
N GLU A 477 15.10 3.54 21.05
CA GLU A 477 16.25 3.22 21.91
C GLU A 477 16.00 1.99 22.80
N GLN A 478 14.72 1.68 23.06
CA GLN A 478 14.28 0.49 23.78
C GLN A 478 14.12 -0.74 22.86
N LEU A 479 14.03 -0.50 21.56
CA LEU A 479 14.24 -1.44 20.45
C LEU A 479 15.75 -1.66 20.26
#